data_AF-A0A9X3DBY1-F1
#
_entry.id   AF-A0A9X3DBY1-F1
#
_cell.length_a   1.000
_cell.length_b   1.000
_cell.length_c   1.000
_cell.angle_alpha   90.00
_cell.angle_beta   90.00
_cell.angle_gamma   90.00
#
_symmetry.space_group_name_H-M   'P 1'
#
loop_
_entity.id
_entity.type
_entity.pdbx_description
1 polymer ?
#
loop_
_entity_poly.entity_id
_entity_poly.type
_entity_poly.pdbx_seq_one_letter_code
_entity_poly.pdbx_strand_id
1 'polypeptide(L)'
;MPRVATRTRTSGKSENLDITRDVKRIFSDRLKEIAYEQLLKESIKAHEPEISDLNTEQMNKGIKGDGSEIGQYANIGYKGRLKPVDLYDTGSFHDKVYVELYDEVFEMNSRDVKTEKLIERWGEEILDLTTENKNNTGEIIKPTFIDKVRQQL
;
A
#
# COMPACT_ATOMS: atom_id res chain seq x y z
N MET A 1 39.86 41.75 -50.49
CA MET A 1 38.63 41.36 -49.77
C MET A 1 38.85 40.01 -49.09
N PRO A 2 38.79 39.88 -47.76
CA PRO A 2 38.77 38.57 -47.11
C PRO A 2 37.35 38.15 -46.71
N ARG A 3 37.00 36.88 -46.95
CA ARG A 3 35.78 36.22 -46.47
C ARG A 3 35.97 35.86 -44.99
N VAL A 4 35.10 36.37 -44.12
CA VAL A 4 34.98 35.93 -42.72
C VAL A 4 34.14 34.65 -42.71
N ALA A 5 34.74 33.55 -42.26
CA ALA A 5 34.02 32.31 -41.98
C ALA A 5 33.38 32.40 -40.59
N THR A 6 32.06 32.48 -40.54
CA THR A 6 31.26 32.36 -39.32
C THR A 6 31.29 30.91 -38.84
N ARG A 7 32.02 30.63 -37.75
CA ARG A 7 31.80 29.42 -36.94
C ARG A 7 30.61 29.66 -36.02
N THR A 8 29.44 29.17 -36.38
CA THR A 8 28.30 29.07 -35.48
C THR A 8 28.46 27.87 -34.55
N ARG A 9 28.32 28.17 -33.26
CA ARG A 9 28.50 27.32 -32.08
C ARG A 9 27.26 26.42 -31.91
N THR A 10 27.38 25.16 -32.33
CA THR A 10 26.43 24.07 -32.01
C THR A 10 27.18 22.98 -31.25
N SER A 11 27.30 23.08 -29.92
CA SER A 11 27.79 21.95 -29.10
C SER A 11 27.06 21.80 -27.76
N GLY A 12 26.53 22.89 -27.17
CA GLY A 12 25.94 22.83 -25.83
C GLY A 12 24.57 22.13 -25.69
N LYS A 13 23.82 21.88 -26.77
CA LYS A 13 22.52 21.18 -26.70
C LYS A 13 22.64 19.67 -26.85
N SER A 14 23.60 19.18 -27.64
CA SER A 14 23.83 17.73 -27.84
C SER A 14 24.50 17.10 -26.62
N GLU A 15 25.48 17.76 -26.01
CA GLU A 15 26.17 17.26 -24.80
C GLU A 15 25.24 17.16 -23.59
N ASN A 16 24.34 18.13 -23.38
CA ASN A 16 23.36 18.08 -22.28
C ASN A 16 22.33 16.95 -22.44
N LEU A 17 21.94 16.65 -23.68
CA LEU A 17 21.02 15.54 -23.97
C LEU A 17 21.69 14.18 -23.71
N ASP A 18 22.98 14.04 -24.02
CA ASP A 18 23.74 12.82 -23.74
C ASP A 18 23.94 12.60 -22.24
N ILE A 19 24.34 13.63 -21.49
CA ILE A 19 24.52 13.54 -20.04
C ILE A 19 23.21 13.14 -19.35
N THR A 20 22.07 13.72 -19.76
CA THR A 20 20.77 13.40 -19.17
C THR A 20 20.36 11.96 -19.47
N ARG A 21 20.67 11.45 -20.67
CA ARG A 21 20.39 10.07 -21.06
C ARG A 21 21.28 9.08 -20.31
N ASP A 22 22.55 9.41 -20.13
CA ASP A 22 23.50 8.58 -19.38
C ASP A 22 23.19 8.53 -17.88
N VAL A 23 22.81 9.65 -17.26
CA VAL A 23 22.38 9.67 -15.86
C VAL A 23 21.12 8.82 -15.67
N LYS A 24 20.12 8.93 -16.56
CA LYS A 24 18.92 8.09 -16.52
C LYS A 24 19.23 6.61 -16.67
N ARG A 25 20.19 6.26 -17.54
CA ARG A 25 20.63 4.87 -17.74
C ARG A 25 21.34 4.33 -16.49
N ILE A 26 22.33 5.05 -15.97
CA ILE A 26 23.07 4.65 -14.75
C ILE A 26 22.12 4.49 -13.57
N PHE A 27 21.18 5.44 -13.40
CA PHE A 27 20.17 5.36 -12.35
C PHE A 27 19.22 4.18 -12.54
N SER A 28 18.75 3.93 -13.77
CA SER A 28 17.88 2.79 -14.07
C SER A 28 18.59 1.45 -13.87
N ASP A 29 19.87 1.34 -14.21
CA ASP A 29 20.63 0.11 -14.05
C ASP A 29 20.92 -0.17 -12.58
N ARG A 30 21.27 0.86 -11.78
CA ARG A 30 21.34 0.73 -10.32
C ARG A 30 20.00 0.35 -9.69
N LEU A 31 18.89 0.91 -10.17
CA LEU A 31 17.55 0.54 -9.69
C LEU A 31 17.18 -0.92 -10.00
N LYS A 32 17.68 -1.51 -11.09
CA LYS A 32 17.47 -2.94 -11.40
C LYS A 32 18.28 -3.85 -10.47
N GLU A 33 19.40 -3.36 -9.93
CA GLU A 33 20.19 -4.08 -8.92
C GLU A 33 19.55 -3.99 -7.53
N ILE A 34 18.77 -2.93 -7.27
CA ILE A 34 18.01 -2.80 -6.03
C ILE A 34 16.87 -3.83 -6.04
N ALA A 35 16.85 -4.68 -5.02
CA ALA A 35 15.72 -5.57 -4.74
C ALA A 35 14.50 -4.76 -4.24
N TYR A 36 13.90 -3.96 -5.13
CA TYR A 36 12.84 -3.02 -4.81
C TYR A 36 11.64 -3.69 -4.14
N GLU A 37 11.31 -4.93 -4.55
CA GLU A 37 10.27 -5.77 -3.95
C GLU A 37 10.56 -6.05 -2.48
N GLN A 38 11.80 -6.40 -2.15
CA GLN A 38 12.23 -6.65 -0.78
C GLN A 38 12.13 -5.37 0.07
N LEU A 39 12.57 -4.22 -0.47
CA LEU A 39 12.45 -2.94 0.23
C LEU A 39 10.98 -2.55 0.45
N LEU A 40 10.11 -2.82 -0.52
CA LEU A 40 8.68 -2.56 -0.40
C LEU A 40 8.05 -3.48 0.66
N LYS A 41 8.32 -4.79 0.62
CA LYS A 41 7.87 -5.77 1.62
C LYS A 41 8.29 -5.36 3.03
N GLU A 42 9.54 -4.95 3.21
CA GLU A 42 10.03 -4.44 4.49
C GLU A 42 9.34 -3.15 4.94
N SER A 43 9.02 -2.26 4.00
CA SER A 43 8.32 -1.00 4.30
C SER A 43 6.86 -1.26 4.71
N ILE A 44 6.18 -2.18 4.03
CA ILE A 44 4.83 -2.63 4.41
C ILE A 44 4.89 -3.27 5.81
N LYS A 45 5.83 -4.19 6.04
CA LYS A 45 5.94 -4.90 7.33
C LYS A 45 6.26 -3.95 8.49
N ALA A 46 7.03 -2.89 8.25
CA ALA A 46 7.33 -1.88 9.24
C ALA A 46 6.10 -1.08 9.69
N HIS A 47 5.06 -1.01 8.85
CA HIS A 47 3.81 -0.28 9.09
C HIS A 47 2.59 -1.21 9.18
N GLU A 48 2.79 -2.51 9.40
CA GLU A 48 1.71 -3.49 9.54
C GLU A 48 0.68 -3.11 10.63
N PRO A 49 1.07 -2.59 11.81
CA PRO A 49 0.12 -2.12 12.81
C PRO A 49 -0.81 -1.04 12.27
N GLU A 50 -0.27 0.00 11.64
CA GLU A 50 -1.04 1.12 11.09
C GLU A 50 -1.99 0.67 9.96
N ILE A 51 -1.54 -0.28 9.13
CA ILE A 51 -2.38 -0.84 8.04
C ILE A 51 -3.50 -1.71 8.63
N SER A 52 -3.20 -2.49 9.67
CA SER A 52 -4.20 -3.29 10.38
C SER A 52 -5.22 -2.40 11.10
N ASP A 53 -4.78 -1.26 11.64
CA ASP A 53 -5.66 -0.25 12.23
C ASP A 53 -6.63 0.33 11.18
N LEU A 54 -6.15 0.67 9.98
CA LEU A 54 -7.04 1.11 8.89
C LEU A 54 -8.14 0.09 8.57
N ASN A 55 -7.79 -1.20 8.53
CA ASN A 55 -8.73 -2.29 8.28
C ASN A 55 -9.74 -2.45 9.41
N THR A 56 -9.27 -2.45 10.65
CA THR A 56 -10.13 -2.63 11.81
C THR A 56 -11.04 -1.43 12.05
N GLU A 57 -10.57 -0.21 11.78
CA GLU A 57 -11.38 1.01 11.82
C GLU A 57 -12.51 1.03 10.78
N GLN A 58 -12.26 0.59 9.54
CA GLN A 58 -13.33 0.49 8.53
C GLN A 58 -14.37 -0.57 8.93
N MET A 59 -13.93 -1.71 9.46
CA MET A 59 -14.83 -2.76 9.92
C MET A 59 -15.70 -2.27 11.09
N ASN A 60 -15.12 -1.49 12.01
CA ASN A 60 -15.87 -0.82 13.09
C ASN A 60 -16.90 0.19 12.58
N LYS A 61 -16.62 0.82 11.44
CA LYS A 61 -17.60 1.67 10.73
C LYS A 61 -18.64 0.86 9.96
N GLY A 62 -18.50 -0.47 9.92
CA GLY A 62 -19.39 -1.36 9.21
C GLY A 62 -19.11 -1.40 7.70
N ILE A 63 -17.89 -1.14 7.25
CA ILE A 63 -17.52 -0.98 5.84
C ILE A 63 -16.57 -2.11 5.41
N LYS A 64 -16.89 -2.75 4.29
CA LYS A 64 -16.04 -3.76 3.60
C LYS A 64 -15.05 -3.09 2.64
N GLY A 65 -14.08 -3.83 2.14
CA GLY A 65 -13.06 -3.34 1.19
C GLY A 65 -13.63 -2.88 -0.16
N ASP A 66 -14.77 -3.39 -0.58
CA ASP A 66 -15.50 -2.88 -1.77
C ASP A 66 -16.28 -1.57 -1.49
N GLY A 67 -16.25 -1.08 -0.25
CA GLY A 67 -16.96 0.11 0.21
C GLY A 67 -18.43 -0.14 0.58
N SER A 68 -18.93 -1.36 0.43
CA SER A 68 -20.31 -1.70 0.82
C SER A 68 -20.42 -1.98 2.32
N GLU A 69 -21.63 -1.84 2.86
CA GLU A 69 -21.86 -2.02 4.29
C GLU A 69 -21.90 -3.51 4.71
N ILE A 70 -21.46 -3.80 5.93
CA ILE A 70 -21.53 -5.12 6.60
C ILE A 70 -22.98 -5.42 7.05
N GLY A 71 -23.86 -4.42 7.03
CA GLY A 71 -25.26 -4.57 7.41
C GLY A 71 -25.44 -4.93 8.89
N GLN A 72 -26.65 -5.37 9.26
CA GLN A 72 -26.98 -5.76 10.63
C GLN A 72 -26.84 -7.28 10.84
N TYR A 73 -26.61 -7.70 12.08
CA TYR A 73 -26.84 -9.10 12.43
C TYR A 73 -28.29 -9.47 12.12
N ALA A 74 -28.49 -10.65 11.50
CA ALA A 74 -29.82 -11.14 11.11
C ALA A 74 -30.79 -11.35 12.30
N ASN A 75 -30.30 -11.29 13.54
CA ASN A 75 -31.09 -11.54 14.74
C ASN A 75 -30.92 -10.38 15.74
N ILE A 76 -31.97 -9.55 15.87
CA ILE A 76 -32.03 -8.37 16.76
C ILE A 76 -31.84 -8.77 18.24
N GLY A 77 -32.09 -10.04 18.59
CA GLY A 77 -31.85 -10.58 19.94
C GLY A 77 -30.39 -10.82 20.29
N TYR A 78 -29.46 -10.73 19.34
CA TYR A 78 -28.02 -10.87 19.62
C TYR A 78 -27.48 -9.52 20.14
N LYS A 79 -27.49 -9.37 21.46
CA LYS A 79 -26.90 -8.25 22.23
C LYS A 79 -27.58 -6.87 22.10
N GLY A 80 -28.79 -6.75 21.56
CA GLY A 80 -29.54 -5.47 21.58
C GLY A 80 -28.80 -4.30 20.91
N ARG A 81 -27.92 -4.59 19.95
CA ARG A 81 -27.12 -3.57 19.23
C ARG A 81 -27.90 -3.11 17.99
N LEU A 82 -28.21 -1.80 17.93
CA LEU A 82 -28.84 -1.11 16.78
C LEU A 82 -27.84 -0.77 15.67
N LYS A 83 -26.59 -1.23 15.79
CA LYS A 83 -25.43 -0.83 15.00
C LYS A 83 -24.85 -2.03 14.25
N PRO A 84 -24.04 -1.82 13.19
CA PRO A 84 -23.42 -2.90 12.44
C PRO A 84 -22.68 -3.88 13.35
N VAL A 85 -22.43 -5.07 12.81
CA VAL A 85 -21.75 -6.18 13.48
C VAL A 85 -20.55 -5.67 14.27
N ASP A 86 -20.70 -5.63 15.59
CA ASP A 86 -19.62 -5.18 16.47
C ASP A 86 -18.60 -6.32 16.59
N LEU A 87 -17.54 -6.21 15.78
CA LEU A 87 -16.36 -7.08 15.80
C LEU A 87 -15.39 -6.70 16.95
N TYR A 88 -15.65 -5.58 17.62
CA TYR A 88 -14.87 -5.01 18.72
C TYR A 88 -15.48 -5.35 20.09
N ASP A 89 -15.93 -6.58 20.28
CA ASP A 89 -16.50 -6.99 21.58
C ASP A 89 -15.45 -6.99 22.71
N THR A 90 -14.24 -7.48 22.41
CA THR A 90 -13.11 -7.56 23.35
C THR A 90 -11.80 -7.04 22.75
N GLY A 91 -11.81 -6.59 21.50
CA GLY A 91 -10.60 -6.32 20.72
C GLY A 91 -9.89 -7.57 20.18
N SER A 92 -10.21 -8.77 20.66
CA SER A 92 -9.43 -9.98 20.36
C SER A 92 -9.40 -10.39 18.89
N PHE A 93 -10.41 -9.99 18.11
CA PHE A 93 -10.41 -10.19 16.66
C PHE A 93 -9.47 -9.21 15.97
N HIS A 94 -9.49 -7.94 16.41
CA HIS A 94 -8.72 -6.83 15.86
C HIS A 94 -7.22 -7.07 16.08
N ASP A 95 -6.85 -7.54 17.28
CA ASP A 95 -5.46 -7.87 17.65
C ASP A 95 -4.85 -9.00 16.80
N LYS A 96 -5.69 -9.73 16.06
CA LYS A 96 -5.27 -10.86 15.22
C LYS A 96 -5.29 -10.53 13.74
N VAL A 97 -5.73 -9.33 13.34
CA VAL A 97 -5.63 -8.85 11.97
C VAL A 97 -4.16 -8.54 11.65
N TYR A 98 -3.69 -8.94 10.47
CA TYR A 98 -2.32 -8.73 10.03
C TYR A 98 -2.24 -8.59 8.51
N VAL A 99 -1.11 -8.07 8.02
CA VAL A 99 -0.79 -8.03 6.60
C VAL A 99 -0.05 -9.30 6.20
N GLU A 100 -0.59 -10.02 5.22
CA GLU A 100 0.05 -11.14 4.56
C GLU A 100 0.71 -10.67 3.26
N LEU A 101 2.01 -10.92 3.13
CA LEU A 101 2.80 -10.46 1.99
C LEU A 101 3.00 -11.59 0.98
N TYR A 102 2.64 -11.32 -0.27
CA TYR A 102 2.95 -12.14 -1.43
C TYR A 102 3.96 -11.42 -2.32
N ASP A 103 4.32 -12.01 -3.47
CA ASP A 103 5.35 -11.44 -4.34
C ASP A 103 4.95 -10.11 -4.97
N GLU A 104 3.72 -10.00 -5.46
CA GLU A 104 3.23 -8.80 -6.16
C GLU A 104 2.13 -8.05 -5.41
N VAL A 105 1.55 -8.67 -4.38
CA VAL A 105 0.40 -8.15 -3.64
C VAL A 105 0.56 -8.37 -2.14
N PHE A 106 -0.20 -7.62 -1.36
CA PHE A 106 -0.44 -7.96 0.04
C PHE A 106 -1.95 -8.11 0.24
N GLU A 107 -2.31 -8.91 1.22
CA GLU A 107 -3.69 -9.10 1.64
C GLU A 107 -3.80 -8.89 3.14
N MET A 108 -5.00 -8.50 3.59
CA MET A 108 -5.31 -8.47 5.01
C MET A 108 -5.86 -9.83 5.42
N ASN A 109 -5.36 -10.37 6.52
CA ASN A 109 -5.81 -11.66 7.03
C ASN A 109 -6.00 -11.59 8.55
N SER A 110 -6.62 -12.60 9.17
CA SER A 110 -6.77 -12.68 10.62
C SER A 110 -6.65 -14.10 11.14
N ARG A 111 -5.87 -14.27 12.22
CA ARG A 111 -5.70 -15.56 12.91
C ARG A 111 -6.86 -15.93 13.84
N ASP A 112 -7.94 -15.15 13.83
CA ASP A 112 -9.10 -15.44 14.67
C ASP A 112 -9.95 -16.57 14.07
N VAL A 113 -10.46 -17.45 14.93
CA VAL A 113 -11.35 -18.55 14.52
C VAL A 113 -12.68 -18.07 13.93
N LYS A 114 -13.01 -16.78 14.10
CA LYS A 114 -14.20 -16.15 13.51
C LYS A 114 -14.00 -15.79 12.04
N THR A 115 -12.77 -15.65 11.56
CA THR A 115 -12.45 -15.16 10.21
C THR A 115 -13.23 -15.92 9.13
N GLU A 116 -13.16 -17.26 9.14
CA GLU A 116 -13.88 -18.10 8.17
C GLU A 116 -15.38 -17.82 8.14
N LYS A 117 -16.01 -17.61 9.31
CA LYS A 117 -17.44 -17.32 9.41
C LYS A 117 -17.79 -15.92 8.92
N LEU A 118 -16.88 -14.96 9.07
CA LEU A 118 -17.07 -13.62 8.55
C LEU A 118 -17.01 -13.66 7.02
N ILE A 119 -16.01 -14.35 6.46
CA ILE A 119 -15.83 -14.53 5.02
C ILE A 119 -17.03 -15.26 4.41
N GLU A 120 -17.47 -16.38 5.00
CA GLU A 120 -18.64 -17.14 4.50
C GLU A 120 -19.90 -16.27 4.40
N ARG A 121 -20.05 -15.30 5.31
CA ARG A 121 -21.24 -14.45 5.39
C ARG A 121 -21.16 -13.19 4.54
N TRP A 122 -19.99 -12.58 4.43
CA TRP A 122 -19.83 -11.24 3.85
C TRP A 122 -18.88 -11.18 2.65
N GLY A 123 -18.26 -12.31 2.30
CA GLY A 123 -17.22 -12.38 1.28
C GLY A 123 -15.84 -12.04 1.83
N GLU A 124 -14.82 -12.28 1.01
CA GLU A 124 -13.41 -11.95 1.31
C GLU A 124 -13.21 -10.45 1.52
N GLU A 125 -14.09 -9.63 0.94
CA GLU A 125 -14.08 -8.17 1.04
C GLU A 125 -14.28 -7.69 2.48
N ILE A 126 -14.72 -8.55 3.41
CA ILE A 126 -14.81 -8.20 4.83
C ILE A 126 -13.45 -7.84 5.43
N LEU A 127 -12.37 -8.46 4.94
CA LEU A 127 -11.00 -8.19 5.37
C LEU A 127 -10.26 -7.24 4.42
N ASP A 128 -10.70 -7.04 3.18
CA ASP A 128 -9.99 -6.15 2.26
C ASP A 128 -10.05 -4.67 2.70
N LEU A 129 -9.08 -3.88 2.27
CA LEU A 129 -9.04 -2.43 2.47
C LEU A 129 -9.88 -1.72 1.41
N THR A 130 -10.60 -0.68 1.84
CA THR A 130 -11.25 0.25 0.90
C THR A 130 -10.22 0.93 -0.01
N THR A 131 -10.65 1.43 -1.17
CA THR A 131 -9.78 2.24 -2.05
C THR A 131 -9.14 3.42 -1.32
N GLU A 132 -9.88 4.08 -0.43
CA GLU A 132 -9.35 5.16 0.41
C GLU A 132 -8.25 4.65 1.34
N ASN A 133 -8.47 3.53 2.04
CA ASN A 133 -7.48 2.96 2.94
C ASN A 133 -6.26 2.38 2.20
N LYS A 134 -6.43 1.89 0.97
CA LYS A 134 -5.30 1.50 0.09
C LYS A 134 -4.44 2.71 -0.26
N ASN A 135 -5.03 3.86 -0.55
CA ASN A 135 -4.29 5.10 -0.77
C ASN A 135 -3.58 5.58 0.50
N ASN A 136 -4.26 5.53 1.65
CA ASN A 136 -3.66 5.89 2.94
C ASN A 136 -2.47 4.98 3.29
N THR A 137 -2.59 3.68 3.02
CA THR A 137 -1.49 2.71 3.15
C THR A 137 -0.28 3.14 2.32
N GLY A 138 -0.51 3.56 1.07
CA GLY A 138 0.55 4.10 0.21
C GLY A 138 1.26 5.32 0.81
N GLU A 139 0.52 6.28 1.36
CA GLU A 139 1.12 7.47 1.99
C GLU A 139 1.85 7.16 3.30
N ILE A 140 1.41 6.15 4.07
CA ILE A 140 2.10 5.68 5.28
C ILE A 140 3.45 5.04 4.93
N ILE A 141 3.47 4.16 3.92
CA ILE A 141 4.65 3.35 3.58
C ILE A 141 5.71 4.16 2.81
N LYS A 142 5.27 5.11 1.99
CA LYS A 142 6.10 5.84 1.03
C LYS A 142 7.33 6.52 1.63
N PRO A 143 7.28 7.23 2.78
CA PRO A 143 8.47 7.79 3.41
C PRO A 143 9.53 6.72 3.71
N THR A 144 9.13 5.63 4.38
CA THR A 144 10.02 4.52 4.74
C THR A 144 10.61 3.84 3.51
N PHE A 145 9.79 3.62 2.48
CA PHE A 145 10.25 3.05 1.22
C PHE A 145 11.29 3.94 0.53
N ILE A 146 11.04 5.25 0.42
CA ILE A 146 11.98 6.20 -0.18
C ILE A 146 13.30 6.21 0.58
N ASP A 147 13.27 6.20 1.91
CA ASP A 147 14.47 6.21 2.72
C ASP A 147 15.27 4.91 2.58
N LYS A 148 14.61 3.76 2.48
CA LYS A 148 15.26 2.49 2.15
C LYS A 148 15.90 2.48 0.78
N VAL A 149 15.22 3.00 -0.25
CA VAL A 149 15.81 3.13 -1.60
C VAL A 149 17.02 4.05 -1.59
N ARG A 150 16.96 5.19 -0.88
CA ARG A 150 18.09 6.12 -0.75
C ARG A 150 19.32 5.48 -0.11
N GLN A 151 19.14 4.54 0.83
CA GLN A 151 20.25 3.84 1.47
C GLN A 151 20.97 2.84 0.54
N GLN A 152 20.35 2.45 -0.58
CA GLN A 152 20.90 1.50 -1.54
C GLN A 152 21.56 2.16 -2.77
N LEU A 153 21.50 3.50 -2.87
CA LEU A 153 22.04 4.28 -4.00
C LEU A 153 23.44 4.83 -3.73
#